data_AF-A0A2I1HBD6-F1
#
_entry.id   AF-A0A2I1HBD6-F1
#
_cell.length_a   1.000
_cell.length_b   1.000
_cell.length_c   1.000
_cell.angle_alpha   90.00
_cell.angle_beta   90.00
_cell.angle_gamma   90.00
#
_symmetry.space_group_name_H-M   'P 1'
#
loop_
_entity.id
_entity.type
_entity.pdbx_description
1 polymer ?
#
loop_
_entity_poly.entity_id
_entity_poly.type
_entity_poly.pdbx_seq_one_letter_code
_entity_poly.pdbx_strand_id
1 'polypeptide(L)'
;MSPNSHFNITPSLPLLPLYYIMIIFCAIESLSAFSLLLYKRFHDNSLLWSDRIFEPITGFLLWVVLHSSFRICYLIFVAFNLMPNAFILRSILNFSGWAFVQFAIATYIAGIFKAIPKLTFHRQTACKQAKFIPAYQSVLFIYWIFIITVGSLIFVLSCLRGYFQSINERNSFVISQGILLIILSISNIVFNLCLFKYGRLLVALTQESVKLTNGRNEPYNAYLKKLKTINFALMVIVSWSSISFLSWAICSIKVKAKFDLPTILSFITNICYVIMIMAAIIGIIRGQLYPKDINDTDMTLSTISNVRWSQTSIVQTNSTIET
;
A
#
# COMPACT_ATOMS: atom_id res chain seq x y z
N MET A 1 -19.98 37.07 27.35
CA MET A 1 -19.94 35.83 26.54
C MET A 1 -18.69 35.89 25.68
N SER A 2 -17.68 35.10 26.04
CA SER A 2 -16.40 35.01 25.30
C SER A 2 -16.64 34.27 23.99
N PRO A 3 -16.10 34.72 22.84
CA PRO A 3 -16.22 33.96 21.59
C PRO A 3 -15.43 32.66 21.75
N ASN A 4 -16.10 31.56 21.46
CA ASN A 4 -15.54 30.21 21.43
C ASN A 4 -14.22 30.19 20.66
N SER A 5 -13.10 30.06 21.38
CA SER A 5 -11.83 29.66 20.80
C SER A 5 -11.94 28.20 20.41
N HIS A 6 -12.53 27.95 19.24
CA HIS A 6 -12.44 26.65 18.61
C HIS A 6 -10.98 26.22 18.56
N PHE A 7 -10.72 24.93 18.73
CA PHE A 7 -9.39 24.34 18.53
C PHE A 7 -8.98 24.54 17.06
N ASN A 8 -8.44 25.72 16.76
CA ASN A 8 -8.04 26.12 15.42
C ASN A 8 -6.75 25.39 15.08
N ILE A 9 -6.86 24.43 14.17
CA ILE A 9 -5.71 23.83 13.48
C ILE A 9 -5.29 24.82 12.39
N THR A 10 -4.91 26.02 12.80
CA THR A 10 -4.16 26.94 11.94
C THR A 10 -2.69 26.64 12.16
N PRO A 11 -1.92 26.34 11.10
CA PRO A 11 -0.50 26.08 11.27
C PRO A 11 0.14 27.29 11.96
N SER A 12 0.92 27.04 13.01
CA SER A 12 1.77 28.09 13.56
C SER A 12 2.72 28.55 12.45
N LEU A 13 2.95 29.86 12.35
CA LEU A 13 3.84 30.47 11.35
C LEU A 13 5.18 29.70 11.14
N PRO A 14 5.86 29.16 12.17
CA PRO A 14 7.10 28.38 11.99
C PRO A 14 6.93 27.01 11.35
N LEU A 15 5.72 26.41 11.34
CA LEU A 15 5.47 25.07 10.79
C LEU A 15 5.00 25.11 9.33
N LEU A 16 4.60 26.26 8.81
CA LEU A 16 4.12 26.42 7.44
C LEU A 16 5.10 25.89 6.36
N PRO A 17 6.43 26.12 6.45
CA PRO A 17 7.38 25.56 5.49
C PRO A 17 7.35 24.03 5.40
N LEU A 18 7.07 23.34 6.52
CA LEU A 18 6.97 21.89 6.55
C LEU A 18 5.81 21.38 5.70
N TYR A 19 4.67 22.08 5.72
CA TYR A 19 3.51 21.73 4.89
C TYR A 19 3.82 21.84 3.40
N TYR A 20 4.53 22.90 2.97
CA TYR A 20 4.93 23.06 1.56
C TYR A 20 5.88 21.95 1.10
N ILE A 21 6.87 21.62 1.92
CA ILE A 21 7.80 20.51 1.65
C ILE A 21 7.01 19.20 1.47
N MET A 22 6.07 18.91 2.38
CA MET A 22 5.23 17.71 2.27
C MET A 22 4.39 17.69 0.99
N ILE A 23 3.79 18.83 0.60
CA ILE A 23 3.01 18.94 -0.64
C ILE A 23 3.88 18.58 -1.84
N ILE A 24 5.10 19.13 -1.94
CA ILE A 24 6.03 18.85 -3.03
C ILE A 24 6.38 17.37 -3.09
N PHE A 25 6.73 16.76 -1.96
CA PHE A 25 7.07 15.34 -1.89
C PHE A 25 5.90 14.44 -2.29
N CYS A 26 4.68 14.71 -1.80
CA CYS A 26 3.49 13.97 -2.19
C CYS A 26 3.15 14.17 -3.68
N ALA A 27 3.40 15.35 -4.25
CA ALA A 27 3.18 15.62 -5.67
C ALA A 27 4.15 14.80 -6.55
N ILE A 28 5.42 14.72 -6.16
CA ILE A 28 6.44 13.89 -6.85
C ILE A 28 6.04 12.41 -6.79
N GLU A 29 5.62 11.92 -5.63
CA GLU A 29 5.15 10.55 -5.44
C GLU A 29 3.93 10.26 -6.33
N SER A 30 2.92 11.13 -6.28
CA SER A 30 1.69 11.00 -7.07
C SER A 30 1.98 10.97 -8.56
N LEU A 31 2.82 11.88 -9.05
CA LEU A 31 3.19 11.97 -10.46
C LEU A 31 3.97 10.72 -10.90
N SER A 32 4.89 10.23 -10.08
CA SER A 32 5.68 9.03 -10.37
C SER A 32 4.79 7.78 -10.41
N ALA A 33 3.93 7.61 -9.42
CA ALA A 33 2.99 6.48 -9.36
C ALA A 33 1.98 6.51 -10.51
N PHE A 34 1.44 7.70 -10.82
CA PHE A 34 0.49 7.88 -11.92
C PHE A 34 1.13 7.65 -13.29
N SER A 35 2.34 8.18 -13.52
CA SER A 35 3.08 7.95 -14.77
C SER A 35 3.35 6.47 -15.00
N LEU A 36 3.76 5.76 -13.93
CA LEU A 36 3.97 4.31 -14.00
C LEU A 36 2.67 3.54 -14.22
N LEU A 37 1.57 3.99 -13.60
CA LEU A 37 0.24 3.41 -13.80
C LEU A 37 -0.21 3.56 -15.27
N LEU A 38 -0.05 4.75 -15.85
CA LEU A 38 -0.36 5.00 -17.26
C LEU A 38 0.52 4.15 -18.18
N TYR A 39 1.83 4.08 -17.92
CA TYR A 39 2.74 3.22 -18.67
C TYR A 39 2.25 1.76 -18.64
N LYS A 40 1.92 1.24 -17.45
CA LYS A 40 1.42 -0.14 -17.33
C LYS A 40 0.06 -0.33 -18.02
N ARG A 41 -0.80 0.68 -18.01
CA ARG A 41 -2.12 0.60 -18.63
C ARG A 41 -2.04 0.61 -20.16
N PHE A 42 -1.25 1.51 -20.74
CA PHE A 42 -1.22 1.75 -22.18
C PHE A 42 -0.12 0.98 -22.91
N HIS A 43 1.05 0.78 -22.30
CA HIS A 43 2.16 0.05 -22.93
C HIS A 43 2.08 -1.45 -22.64
N ASP A 44 1.84 -1.83 -21.39
CA ASP A 44 1.81 -3.24 -20.99
C ASP A 44 0.41 -3.89 -21.12
N ASN A 45 -0.62 -3.14 -21.52
CA ASN A 45 -2.03 -3.56 -21.56
C ASN A 45 -2.49 -4.24 -20.26
N SER A 46 -1.94 -3.82 -19.12
CA SER A 46 -2.23 -4.42 -17.84
C SER A 46 -3.66 -4.08 -17.39
N LEU A 47 -4.39 -5.13 -16.97
CA LEU A 47 -5.75 -4.98 -16.49
C LEU A 47 -5.72 -4.45 -15.07
N LEU A 48 -6.38 -3.31 -14.82
CA LEU A 48 -6.53 -2.76 -13.48
C LEU A 48 -7.23 -3.74 -12.53
N TRP A 49 -8.13 -4.55 -13.09
CA TRP A 49 -8.91 -5.56 -12.41
C TRP A 49 -8.68 -6.92 -13.08
N SER A 50 -8.24 -7.92 -12.32
CA SER A 50 -8.08 -9.31 -12.79
C SER A 50 -8.61 -10.28 -11.74
N ASP A 51 -9.50 -11.17 -12.15
CA ASP A 51 -10.07 -12.22 -11.30
C ASP A 51 -10.73 -11.68 -10.01
N ARG A 52 -11.61 -10.66 -10.10
CA ARG A 52 -12.33 -10.11 -8.93
C ARG A 52 -11.44 -9.44 -7.85
N ILE A 53 -10.13 -9.25 -8.12
CA ILE A 53 -9.18 -8.46 -7.30
C ILE A 53 -8.51 -7.42 -8.20
N PHE A 54 -8.04 -6.32 -7.61
CA PHE A 54 -7.09 -5.44 -8.29
C PHE A 54 -5.81 -6.20 -8.65
N GLU A 55 -5.28 -5.97 -9.86
CA GLU A 55 -3.97 -6.52 -10.20
C GLU A 55 -2.93 -5.95 -9.22
N PRO A 56 -2.11 -6.76 -8.54
CA PRO A 56 -1.41 -6.33 -7.33
C PRO A 56 -0.54 -5.10 -7.48
N ILE A 57 0.21 -4.98 -8.58
CA ILE A 57 1.09 -3.83 -8.82
C ILE A 57 0.29 -2.63 -9.31
N THR A 58 -0.66 -2.84 -10.22
CA THR A 58 -1.48 -1.76 -10.81
C THR A 58 -2.44 -1.17 -9.78
N GLY A 59 -3.07 -2.02 -8.97
CA GLY A 59 -3.86 -1.62 -7.80
C GLY A 59 -3.03 -0.96 -6.71
N PHE A 60 -1.85 -1.48 -6.39
CA PHE A 60 -0.92 -0.80 -5.47
C PHE A 60 -0.64 0.64 -5.92
N LEU A 61 -0.30 0.84 -7.19
CA LEU A 61 -0.04 2.18 -7.74
C LEU A 61 -1.27 3.07 -7.72
N LEU A 62 -2.46 2.54 -8.02
CA LEU A 62 -3.72 3.27 -7.93
C LEU A 62 -3.96 3.80 -6.51
N TRP A 63 -3.80 2.94 -5.50
CA TRP A 63 -3.99 3.33 -4.10
C TRP A 63 -2.94 4.34 -3.64
N VAL A 64 -1.69 4.24 -4.12
CA VAL A 64 -0.65 5.26 -3.86
C VAL A 64 -1.04 6.61 -4.46
N VAL A 65 -1.54 6.66 -5.71
CA VAL A 65 -2.02 7.91 -6.33
C VAL A 65 -3.16 8.52 -5.51
N LEU A 66 -4.13 7.70 -5.07
CA LEU A 66 -5.24 8.16 -4.22
C LEU A 66 -4.75 8.67 -2.87
N HIS A 67 -3.81 7.98 -2.24
CA HIS A 67 -3.17 8.43 -1.00
C HIS A 67 -2.55 9.82 -1.18
N SER A 68 -1.63 9.96 -2.13
CA SER A 68 -0.88 11.21 -2.33
C SER A 68 -1.82 12.36 -2.70
N SER A 69 -2.85 12.11 -3.51
CA SER A 69 -3.87 13.11 -3.87
C SER A 69 -4.65 13.61 -2.65
N PHE A 70 -5.12 12.71 -1.78
CA PHE A 70 -5.84 13.09 -0.56
C PHE A 70 -4.93 13.81 0.44
N ARG A 71 -3.66 13.40 0.55
CA ARG A 71 -2.66 14.10 1.38
C ARG A 71 -2.40 15.51 0.87
N ILE A 72 -2.18 15.70 -0.44
CA ILE A 72 -2.01 17.03 -1.05
C ILE A 72 -3.23 17.90 -0.76
N CYS A 73 -4.43 17.38 -1.02
CA CYS A 73 -5.68 18.10 -0.76
C CYS A 73 -5.78 18.53 0.71
N TYR A 74 -5.57 17.61 1.66
CA TYR A 74 -5.58 17.92 3.08
C TYR A 74 -4.53 18.99 3.46
N LEU A 75 -3.29 18.86 2.97
CA LEU A 75 -2.21 19.79 3.28
C LEU A 75 -2.48 21.18 2.71
N ILE A 76 -3.08 21.30 1.53
CA ILE A 76 -3.52 22.58 0.95
C ILE A 76 -4.61 23.22 1.82
N PHE A 77 -5.60 22.44 2.26
CA PHE A 77 -6.66 22.93 3.15
C PHE A 77 -6.09 23.50 4.46
N VAL A 78 -5.06 22.86 5.02
CA VAL A 78 -4.40 23.32 6.25
C VAL A 78 -3.48 24.52 5.98
N ALA A 79 -2.62 24.46 4.96
CA ALA A 79 -1.61 25.48 4.67
C ALA A 79 -2.23 26.84 4.29
N PHE A 80 -3.25 26.83 3.44
CA PHE A 80 -3.97 28.04 3.02
C PHE A 80 -5.19 28.35 3.91
N ASN A 81 -5.41 27.56 4.97
CA ASN A 81 -6.55 27.65 5.85
C ASN A 81 -7.92 27.70 5.13
N LEU A 82 -8.08 26.90 4.06
CA LEU A 82 -9.32 26.85 3.29
C LEU A 82 -10.41 26.13 4.10
N MET A 83 -11.61 26.71 4.17
CA MET A 83 -12.76 26.16 4.90
C MET A 83 -12.42 25.83 6.38
N PRO A 84 -12.08 26.82 7.22
CA PRO A 84 -11.62 26.61 8.60
C PRO A 84 -12.63 25.87 9.48
N ASN A 85 -13.93 26.06 9.23
CA ASN A 85 -15.00 25.47 10.02
C ASN A 85 -15.41 24.06 9.53
N ALA A 86 -14.86 23.58 8.42
CA ALA A 86 -15.19 22.27 7.84
C ALA A 86 -14.41 21.14 8.55
N PHE A 87 -14.57 21.01 9.87
CA PHE A 87 -13.82 20.07 10.71
C PHE A 87 -14.01 18.60 10.28
N ILE A 88 -15.24 18.21 9.95
CA ILE A 88 -15.59 16.87 9.47
C ILE A 88 -14.86 16.57 8.16
N LEU A 89 -14.96 17.47 7.16
CA LEU A 89 -14.29 17.31 5.87
C LEU A 89 -12.78 17.19 6.02
N ARG A 90 -12.15 18.09 6.80
CA ARG A 90 -10.70 18.06 7.06
C ARG A 90 -10.28 16.75 7.74
N SER A 91 -11.09 16.23 8.66
CA SER A 91 -10.85 14.94 9.33
C SER A 91 -10.92 13.78 8.34
N ILE A 92 -11.97 13.72 7.51
CA ILE A 92 -12.15 12.68 6.48
C ILE A 92 -10.99 12.70 5.48
N LEU A 93 -10.62 13.87 4.95
CA LEU A 93 -9.52 13.99 3.98
C LEU A 93 -8.20 13.48 4.56
N ASN A 94 -7.88 13.83 5.81
CA ASN A 94 -6.66 13.39 6.47
C ASN A 94 -6.57 11.86 6.59
N PHE A 95 -7.60 11.24 7.19
CA PHE A 95 -7.57 9.81 7.51
C PHE A 95 -7.88 8.90 6.31
N SER A 96 -8.65 9.37 5.33
CA SER A 96 -8.85 8.65 4.06
C SER A 96 -7.52 8.48 3.33
N GLY A 97 -6.66 9.52 3.33
CA GLY A 97 -5.30 9.40 2.83
C GLY A 97 -4.55 8.23 3.47
N TRP A 98 -4.53 8.15 4.81
CA TRP A 98 -3.86 7.05 5.53
C TRP A 98 -4.51 5.68 5.30
N ALA A 99 -5.83 5.62 5.08
CA ALA A 99 -6.53 4.37 4.73
C ALA A 99 -6.09 3.83 3.37
N PHE A 100 -5.91 4.69 2.37
CA PHE A 100 -5.45 4.26 1.03
C PHE A 100 -4.07 3.62 1.06
N VAL A 101 -3.19 4.03 1.97
CA VAL A 101 -1.91 3.34 2.21
C VAL A 101 -2.14 1.88 2.63
N GLN A 102 -3.04 1.66 3.58
CA GLN A 102 -3.37 0.31 4.06
C GLN A 102 -3.91 -0.54 2.90
N PHE A 103 -4.76 0.04 2.05
CA PHE A 103 -5.31 -0.66 0.89
C PHE A 103 -4.25 -0.96 -0.17
N ALA A 104 -3.28 -0.06 -0.38
CA ALA A 104 -2.15 -0.32 -1.26
C ALA A 104 -1.36 -1.56 -0.81
N ILE A 105 -0.99 -1.60 0.48
CA ILE A 105 -0.22 -2.70 1.07
C ILE A 105 -1.02 -4.00 1.05
N ALA A 106 -2.31 -3.95 1.41
CA ALA A 106 -3.20 -5.11 1.35
C ALA A 106 -3.28 -5.70 -0.07
N THR A 107 -3.35 -4.84 -1.09
CA THR A 107 -3.42 -5.23 -2.50
C THR A 107 -2.12 -5.91 -2.94
N TYR A 108 -0.97 -5.40 -2.48
CA TYR A 108 0.32 -6.05 -2.73
C TYR A 108 0.43 -7.43 -2.06
N ILE A 109 0.01 -7.55 -0.78
CA ILE A 109 0.02 -8.81 -0.04
C ILE A 109 -0.93 -9.84 -0.67
N ALA A 110 -2.14 -9.43 -1.07
CA ALA A 110 -3.07 -10.29 -1.82
C ALA A 110 -2.42 -10.82 -3.10
N GLY A 111 -1.61 -9.97 -3.74
CA GLY A 111 -0.72 -10.39 -4.81
C GLY A 111 0.20 -11.52 -4.39
N ILE A 112 1.05 -11.31 -3.38
CA ILE A 112 1.99 -12.34 -2.88
C ILE A 112 1.30 -13.70 -2.73
N PHE A 113 0.11 -13.74 -2.12
CA PHE A 113 -0.66 -14.97 -1.96
C PHE A 113 -1.15 -15.60 -3.26
N LYS A 114 -1.42 -14.81 -4.31
CA LYS A 114 -1.74 -15.32 -5.66
C LYS A 114 -0.50 -15.92 -6.35
N ALA A 115 0.70 -15.42 -6.07
CA ALA A 115 1.94 -15.90 -6.71
C ALA A 115 2.56 -17.14 -6.05
N ILE A 116 2.51 -17.24 -4.71
CA ILE A 116 3.13 -18.36 -3.98
C ILE A 116 2.66 -19.75 -4.49
N PRO A 117 1.35 -20.03 -4.65
CA PRO A 117 0.89 -21.32 -5.14
C PRO A 117 1.49 -21.65 -6.51
N LYS A 118 1.47 -20.70 -7.45
CA LYS A 118 1.99 -20.90 -8.82
C LYS A 118 3.46 -21.29 -8.84
N LEU A 119 4.28 -20.70 -7.95
CA LEU A 119 5.69 -21.07 -7.82
C LEU A 119 5.90 -22.41 -7.10
N THR A 120 5.00 -22.77 -6.19
CA THR A 120 5.08 -24.03 -5.43
C THR A 120 4.72 -25.24 -6.27
N PHE A 121 3.74 -25.13 -7.18
CA PHE A 121 3.31 -26.22 -8.06
C PHE A 121 4.36 -26.64 -9.11
N HIS A 122 5.32 -25.78 -9.46
CA HIS A 122 6.41 -26.14 -10.36
C HIS A 122 7.51 -26.99 -9.70
N ARG A 123 7.40 -27.25 -8.39
CA ARG A 123 8.28 -28.18 -7.68
C ARG A 123 7.69 -29.59 -7.78
N GLN A 124 8.03 -30.31 -8.84
CA GLN A 124 7.97 -31.77 -8.79
C GLN A 124 9.02 -32.27 -7.79
N THR A 125 8.56 -33.10 -6.84
CA THR A 125 9.33 -33.96 -5.92
C THR A 125 9.91 -33.35 -4.61
N ALA A 126 9.96 -34.23 -3.60
CA ALA A 126 10.47 -34.09 -2.24
C ALA A 126 9.54 -33.48 -1.18
N CYS A 127 8.73 -34.37 -0.60
CA CYS A 127 8.06 -34.34 0.69
C CYS A 127 8.77 -33.49 1.77
N LYS A 128 8.10 -32.46 2.33
CA LYS A 128 7.93 -32.20 3.78
C LYS A 128 7.38 -30.78 4.07
N GLN A 129 6.47 -30.77 5.04
CA GLN A 129 5.75 -29.66 5.69
C GLN A 129 4.68 -28.95 4.83
N ALA A 130 3.41 -29.21 5.19
CA ALA A 130 2.25 -28.44 4.79
C ALA A 130 2.40 -26.99 5.28
N LYS A 131 3.11 -26.16 4.52
CA LYS A 131 3.08 -24.71 4.72
C LYS A 131 1.67 -24.26 4.40
N PHE A 132 1.00 -23.61 5.37
CA PHE A 132 -0.32 -23.04 5.16
C PHE A 132 -0.26 -21.99 4.06
N ILE A 133 -0.75 -22.36 2.87
CA ILE A 133 -0.94 -21.47 1.73
C ILE A 133 -2.46 -21.30 1.63
N PRO A 134 -3.01 -20.12 1.94
CA PRO A 134 -4.45 -19.91 1.90
C PRO A 134 -4.98 -20.08 0.48
N ALA A 135 -6.16 -20.70 0.36
CA ALA A 135 -6.84 -20.86 -0.91
C ALA A 135 -7.19 -19.49 -1.51
N TYR A 136 -7.24 -19.41 -2.84
CA TYR A 136 -7.46 -18.15 -3.56
C TYR A 136 -8.77 -17.44 -3.15
N GLN A 137 -9.86 -18.19 -2.98
CA GLN A 137 -11.15 -17.66 -2.52
C GLN A 137 -11.07 -17.08 -1.10
N SER A 138 -10.28 -17.69 -0.22
CA SER A 138 -10.07 -17.18 1.14
C SER A 138 -9.29 -15.86 1.12
N VAL A 139 -8.28 -15.74 0.26
CA VAL A 139 -7.51 -14.48 0.10
C VAL A 139 -8.41 -13.36 -0.42
N LEU A 140 -9.24 -13.65 -1.43
CA LEU A 140 -10.23 -12.71 -1.98
C LEU A 140 -11.18 -12.21 -0.88
N PHE A 141 -11.74 -13.14 -0.11
CA PHE A 141 -12.69 -12.83 0.96
C PHE A 141 -12.07 -11.98 2.07
N ILE A 142 -10.88 -12.37 2.55
CA ILE A 142 -10.14 -11.62 3.58
C ILE A 142 -9.80 -10.22 3.08
N TYR A 143 -9.36 -10.08 1.82
CA TYR A 143 -9.01 -8.79 1.22
C TYR A 143 -10.20 -7.82 1.20
N TRP A 144 -11.36 -8.26 0.69
CA TRP A 144 -12.54 -7.39 0.60
C TRP A 144 -13.13 -7.06 1.98
N ILE A 145 -13.19 -8.04 2.88
CA ILE A 145 -13.64 -7.79 4.26
C ILE A 145 -12.73 -6.77 4.94
N PHE A 146 -11.41 -6.90 4.76
CA PHE A 146 -10.48 -5.92 5.31
C PHE A 146 -10.74 -4.51 4.77
N ILE A 147 -10.85 -4.34 3.45
CA ILE A 147 -11.10 -3.03 2.84
C ILE A 147 -12.41 -2.41 3.34
N ILE A 148 -13.50 -3.18 3.32
CA ILE A 148 -14.83 -2.68 3.72
C ILE A 148 -14.86 -2.36 5.22
N THR A 149 -14.33 -3.24 6.06
CA THR A 149 -14.37 -3.08 7.52
C THR A 149 -13.46 -1.94 7.98
N VAL A 150 -12.20 -1.92 7.53
CA VAL A 150 -11.26 -0.86 7.91
C VAL A 150 -11.66 0.48 7.30
N GLY A 151 -12.13 0.49 6.05
CA GLY A 151 -12.62 1.70 5.38
C GLY A 151 -13.83 2.32 6.10
N SER A 152 -14.83 1.50 6.42
CA SER A 152 -16.02 1.98 7.16
C SER A 152 -15.69 2.46 8.57
N LEU A 153 -14.86 1.72 9.32
CA LEU A 153 -14.41 2.14 10.65
C LEU A 153 -13.67 3.47 10.62
N ILE A 154 -12.70 3.63 9.71
CA ILE A 154 -11.95 4.88 9.57
C ILE A 154 -12.89 6.02 9.18
N PHE A 155 -13.84 5.80 8.27
CA PHE A 155 -14.78 6.82 7.85
C PHE A 155 -15.67 7.29 9.01
N VAL A 156 -16.32 6.38 9.72
CA VAL A 156 -17.20 6.69 10.85
C VAL A 156 -16.45 7.42 11.96
N LEU A 157 -15.27 6.92 12.35
CA LEU A 157 -14.46 7.55 13.39
C LEU A 157 -13.88 8.90 12.93
N SER A 158 -13.62 9.10 11.64
CA SER A 158 -13.18 10.39 11.10
C SER A 158 -14.30 11.43 11.18
N CYS A 159 -15.54 11.03 10.89
CA CYS A 159 -16.73 11.87 11.08
C CYS A 159 -16.92 12.22 12.55
N LEU A 160 -16.88 11.24 13.46
CA LEU A 160 -16.99 11.46 14.89
C LEU A 160 -15.91 12.41 15.42
N ARG A 161 -14.65 12.21 15.03
CA ARG A 161 -13.54 13.11 15.38
C ARG A 161 -13.82 14.55 14.94
N GLY A 162 -14.26 14.74 13.71
CA GLY A 162 -14.58 16.08 13.19
C GLY A 162 -15.79 16.72 13.88
N TYR A 163 -16.78 15.91 14.23
CA TYR A 163 -17.95 16.34 15.00
C TYR A 163 -17.57 16.80 16.41
N PHE A 164 -16.80 16.00 17.16
CA PHE A 164 -16.33 16.37 18.50
C PHE A 164 -15.45 17.63 18.49
N GLN A 165 -14.67 17.83 17.43
CA GLN A 165 -13.93 19.07 17.23
C GLN A 165 -14.86 20.28 17.03
N SER A 166 -15.96 20.12 16.29
CA SER A 166 -16.92 21.20 16.04
C SER A 166 -17.64 21.68 17.31
N ILE A 167 -17.99 20.75 18.21
CA ILE A 167 -18.64 21.06 19.49
C ILE A 167 -17.64 21.38 20.63
N ASN A 168 -16.35 21.51 20.31
CA ASN A 168 -15.25 21.76 21.26
C ASN A 168 -15.14 20.74 22.41
N GLU A 169 -15.55 19.49 22.19
CA GLU A 169 -15.52 18.43 23.20
C GLU A 169 -14.19 17.66 23.13
N ARG A 170 -13.21 18.16 23.90
CA ARG A 170 -11.80 17.73 23.80
C ARG A 170 -11.58 16.25 24.11
N ASN A 171 -12.31 15.69 25.08
CA ASN A 171 -12.07 14.32 25.55
C ASN A 171 -12.45 13.31 24.46
N SER A 172 -13.68 13.38 23.93
CA SER A 172 -14.09 12.48 22.84
C SER A 172 -13.30 12.72 21.55
N PHE A 173 -12.85 13.95 21.27
CA PHE A 173 -11.93 14.21 20.16
C PHE A 173 -10.62 13.42 20.31
N VAL A 174 -9.98 13.47 21.47
CA VAL A 174 -8.72 12.75 21.75
C VAL A 174 -8.94 11.25 21.70
N ILE A 175 -10.04 10.75 22.27
CA ILE A 175 -10.37 9.32 22.26
C ILE A 175 -10.60 8.84 20.81
N SER A 176 -11.41 9.56 20.03
CA SER A 176 -11.68 9.21 18.62
C SER A 176 -10.40 9.22 17.78
N GLN A 177 -9.52 10.20 17.99
CA GLN A 177 -8.21 10.24 17.33
C GLN A 177 -7.30 9.08 17.75
N GLY A 178 -7.26 8.76 19.05
CA GLY A 178 -6.49 7.64 19.58
C GLY A 178 -6.95 6.31 18.97
N ILE A 179 -8.27 6.05 18.93
CA ILE A 179 -8.84 4.83 18.34
C ILE A 179 -8.48 4.73 16.84
N LEU A 180 -8.60 5.82 16.07
CA LEU A 180 -8.21 5.85 14.65
C LEU A 180 -6.75 5.41 14.45
N LEU A 181 -5.83 5.97 15.24
CA LEU A 181 -4.41 5.68 15.15
C LEU A 181 -4.07 4.25 15.59
N ILE A 182 -4.77 3.72 16.60
CA ILE A 182 -4.63 2.34 17.05
C ILE A 182 -5.09 1.36 15.96
N ILE A 183 -6.24 1.60 15.31
CA ILE A 183 -6.74 0.75 14.21
C ILE A 183 -5.71 0.71 13.07
N LEU A 184 -5.16 1.86 12.68
CA LEU A 184 -4.13 1.95 11.65
C LEU A 184 -2.85 1.21 12.06
N SER A 185 -2.43 1.31 13.33
CA SER A 185 -1.26 0.58 13.82
C SER A 185 -1.48 -0.94 13.85
N ILE A 186 -2.60 -1.42 14.36
CA ILE A 186 -2.90 -2.86 14.41
C ILE A 186 -2.89 -3.44 12.99
N SER A 187 -3.47 -2.72 12.02
CA SER A 187 -3.44 -3.10 10.60
C SER A 187 -2.00 -3.23 10.09
N ASN A 188 -1.15 -2.25 10.40
CA ASN A 188 0.27 -2.29 10.04
C ASN A 188 1.03 -3.47 10.69
N ILE A 189 0.75 -3.79 11.96
CA ILE A 189 1.37 -4.94 12.63
C ILE A 189 1.03 -6.24 11.91
N VAL A 190 -0.25 -6.42 11.55
CA VAL A 190 -0.70 -7.59 10.78
C VAL A 190 0.00 -7.65 9.41
N PHE A 191 0.11 -6.52 8.70
CA PHE A 191 0.81 -6.45 7.43
C PHE A 191 2.30 -6.76 7.53
N ASN A 192 2.99 -6.29 8.58
CA ASN A 192 4.38 -6.64 8.84
C ASN A 192 4.57 -8.14 9.02
N LEU A 193 3.69 -8.80 9.79
CA LEU A 193 3.74 -10.25 9.97
C LEU A 193 3.55 -10.98 8.63
N CYS A 194 2.61 -10.51 7.79
CA CYS A 194 2.38 -11.06 6.46
C CYS A 194 3.59 -10.86 5.52
N LEU A 195 4.16 -9.66 5.44
CA LEU A 195 5.33 -9.35 4.61
C LEU A 195 6.59 -10.09 5.09
N PHE A 196 6.75 -10.23 6.41
CA PHE A 196 7.87 -10.97 6.98
C PHE A 196 7.77 -12.46 6.68
N LYS A 197 6.61 -13.08 6.89
CA LYS A 197 6.42 -14.51 6.67
C LYS A 197 6.31 -14.85 5.18
N TYR A 198 5.34 -14.27 4.49
CA TYR A 198 5.01 -14.63 3.11
C TYR A 198 5.86 -13.89 2.08
N GLY A 199 6.26 -12.65 2.35
CA GLY A 199 7.18 -11.92 1.47
C GLY A 199 8.57 -12.57 1.42
N ARG A 200 9.13 -13.00 2.56
CA ARG A 200 10.38 -13.79 2.57
C ARG A 200 10.23 -15.13 1.87
N LEU A 201 9.10 -15.82 2.08
CA LEU A 201 8.81 -17.09 1.41
C LEU A 201 8.78 -16.91 -0.12
N LEU A 202 8.11 -15.87 -0.61
CA LEU A 202 8.04 -15.58 -2.04
C LEU A 202 9.42 -15.28 -2.63
N VAL A 203 10.25 -14.52 -1.92
CA VAL A 203 11.64 -14.23 -2.34
C VAL A 203 12.47 -15.51 -2.38
N ALA A 204 12.35 -16.38 -1.37
CA ALA A 204 13.08 -17.65 -1.30
C ALA A 204 12.69 -18.59 -2.45
N LEU A 205 11.39 -18.77 -2.69
CA LEU A 205 10.87 -19.57 -3.80
C LEU A 205 11.36 -19.03 -5.15
N THR A 206 11.28 -17.71 -5.35
CA THR A 206 11.77 -17.08 -6.59
C THR A 206 13.27 -17.28 -6.77
N GLN A 207 14.06 -17.16 -5.70
CA GLN A 207 15.51 -17.38 -5.74
C GLN A 207 15.87 -18.83 -6.06
N GLU A 208 15.11 -19.79 -5.55
CA GLU A 208 15.25 -21.21 -5.92
C GLU A 208 14.91 -21.45 -7.40
N SER A 209 13.83 -20.86 -7.91
CA SER A 209 13.47 -20.93 -9.34
C SER A 209 14.57 -20.39 -10.25
N VAL A 210 15.23 -19.28 -9.86
CA VAL A 210 16.36 -18.70 -10.62
C VAL A 210 17.57 -19.64 -10.63
N LYS A 211 17.86 -20.31 -9.50
CA LYS A 211 18.96 -21.29 -9.44
C LYS A 211 18.71 -22.48 -10.36
N LEU A 212 17.45 -22.94 -10.46
CA LEU A 212 17.06 -24.03 -11.35
C LEU A 212 17.21 -23.67 -12.84
N THR A 213 17.17 -22.39 -13.19
CA THR A 213 17.42 -21.89 -14.56
C THR A 213 18.91 -21.58 -14.83
N ASN A 214 19.83 -22.17 -14.05
CA ASN A 214 21.30 -21.99 -14.16
C ASN A 214 21.78 -20.53 -14.09
N GLY A 215 20.97 -19.61 -13.54
CA GLY A 215 21.36 -18.21 -13.33
C GLY A 215 21.65 -17.38 -14.59
N ARG A 216 21.52 -17.96 -15.79
CA ARG A 216 21.81 -17.30 -17.09
C ARG A 216 20.69 -16.40 -17.58
N ASN A 217 19.52 -16.41 -16.93
CA ASN A 217 18.42 -15.56 -17.32
C ASN A 217 18.43 -14.23 -16.54
N GLU A 218 19.12 -13.23 -17.10
CA GLU A 218 19.06 -11.83 -16.65
C GLU A 218 17.65 -11.31 -16.31
N PRO A 219 16.57 -11.61 -17.08
CA PRO A 219 15.22 -11.17 -16.73
C PRO A 219 14.70 -11.74 -15.40
N TYR A 220 15.06 -12.99 -15.07
CA TYR A 220 14.66 -13.60 -13.80
C TYR A 220 15.42 -13.01 -12.61
N ASN A 221 16.71 -12.70 -12.79
CA ASN A 221 17.51 -11.98 -11.80
C ASN A 221 16.97 -10.56 -11.54
N ALA A 222 16.55 -9.85 -12.59
CA ALA A 222 15.91 -8.54 -12.47
C ALA A 222 14.57 -8.61 -11.72
N TYR A 223 13.75 -9.63 -12.00
CA TYR A 223 12.49 -9.87 -11.30
C TYR A 223 12.71 -10.16 -9.80
N LEU A 224 13.70 -11.00 -9.46
CA LEU A 224 14.06 -11.29 -8.08
C LEU A 224 14.51 -10.03 -7.33
N LYS A 225 15.35 -9.19 -7.96
CA LYS A 225 15.77 -7.90 -7.40
C LYS A 225 14.58 -6.98 -7.16
N LYS A 226 13.68 -6.85 -8.13
CA LYS A 226 12.43 -6.07 -7.99
C LYS A 226 11.63 -6.52 -6.78
N LEU A 227 11.39 -7.83 -6.64
CA LEU A 227 10.60 -8.36 -5.53
C LEU A 227 11.26 -8.12 -4.17
N LYS A 228 12.58 -8.32 -4.08
CA LYS A 228 13.36 -8.03 -2.86
C LYS A 228 13.24 -6.57 -2.45
N THR A 229 13.41 -5.64 -3.40
CA THR A 229 13.34 -4.20 -3.15
C THR A 229 11.95 -3.79 -2.68
N ILE A 230 10.88 -4.21 -3.35
CA ILE A 230 9.51 -3.84 -2.96
C ILE A 230 9.17 -4.43 -1.59
N ASN A 231 9.48 -5.71 -1.35
CA ASN A 231 9.15 -6.36 -0.08
C ASN A 231 9.90 -5.74 1.10
N PHE A 232 11.18 -5.41 0.92
CA PHE A 232 11.97 -4.70 1.92
C PHE A 232 11.42 -3.30 2.17
N ALA A 233 11.14 -2.54 1.11
CA ALA A 233 10.65 -1.19 1.22
C ALA A 233 9.31 -1.12 1.97
N LEU A 234 8.38 -2.02 1.64
CA LEU A 234 7.08 -2.12 2.31
C LEU A 234 7.22 -2.56 3.77
N MET A 235 8.10 -3.52 4.09
CA MET A 235 8.31 -3.95 5.47
C MET A 235 8.85 -2.82 6.36
N VAL A 236 9.81 -2.04 5.85
CA VAL A 236 10.37 -0.90 6.59
C VAL A 236 9.32 0.17 6.84
N ILE A 237 8.54 0.56 5.82
CA ILE A 237 7.56 1.63 5.99
C ILE A 237 6.36 1.23 6.85
N VAL A 238 5.92 -0.03 6.75
CA VAL A 238 4.83 -0.55 7.59
C VAL A 238 5.29 -0.65 9.05
N SER A 239 6.54 -1.04 9.30
CA SER A 239 7.14 -1.02 10.64
C SER A 239 7.23 0.39 11.22
N TRP A 240 7.76 1.34 10.45
CA TRP A 240 7.86 2.74 10.87
C TRP A 240 6.49 3.37 11.14
N SER A 241 5.53 3.20 10.23
CA SER A 241 4.18 3.76 10.38
C SER A 241 3.43 3.15 11.57
N SER A 242 3.63 1.87 11.89
CA SER A 242 3.09 1.28 13.13
C SER A 242 3.63 1.97 14.38
N ILE A 243 4.95 2.12 14.48
CA ILE A 243 5.61 2.78 15.63
C ILE A 243 5.14 4.23 15.75
N SER A 244 5.08 4.93 14.62
CA SER A 244 4.65 6.33 14.58
C SER A 244 3.20 6.51 15.01
N PHE A 245 2.27 5.69 14.50
CA PHE A 245 0.85 5.79 14.88
C PHE A 245 0.61 5.45 16.34
N LEU A 246 1.30 4.44 16.91
CA LEU A 246 1.21 4.16 18.35
C LEU A 246 1.78 5.30 19.18
N SER A 247 2.94 5.83 18.79
CA SER A 247 3.56 6.97 19.46
C SER A 247 2.62 8.17 19.45
N TRP A 248 2.01 8.46 18.30
CA TRP A 248 1.04 9.54 18.16
C TRP A 248 -0.22 9.29 19.00
N ALA A 249 -0.75 8.07 19.03
CA ALA A 249 -1.90 7.73 19.86
C ALA A 249 -1.61 7.97 21.36
N ILE A 250 -0.46 7.48 21.84
CA ILE A 250 -0.01 7.64 23.24
C ILE A 250 0.23 9.11 23.57
N CYS A 251 0.92 9.85 22.69
CA CYS A 251 1.14 11.28 22.86
C CYS A 251 -0.17 12.07 22.92
N SER A 252 -1.18 11.68 22.12
CA SER A 252 -2.50 12.34 22.11
C SER A 252 -3.26 12.10 23.42
N ILE A 253 -3.12 10.92 24.04
CA ILE A 253 -3.86 10.52 25.25
C ILE A 253 -3.17 11.01 26.54
N LYS A 254 -1.85 10.80 26.67
CA LYS A 254 -1.12 11.01 27.94
C LYS A 254 -0.62 12.43 28.13
N VAL A 255 -0.15 13.03 27.05
CA VAL A 255 0.41 14.36 27.09
C VAL A 255 -0.73 15.24 26.59
N LYS A 256 -1.24 16.17 27.39
CA LYS A 256 -2.00 17.33 26.86
C LYS A 256 -1.02 18.19 26.04
N ALA A 257 -0.36 17.58 25.05
CA ALA A 257 0.85 18.06 24.42
C ALA A 257 0.56 19.38 23.74
N LYS A 258 1.49 20.31 23.91
CA LYS A 258 1.62 21.44 23.00
C LYS A 258 1.56 20.88 21.57
N PHE A 259 0.74 21.50 20.73
CA PHE A 259 0.28 20.99 19.43
C PHE A 259 1.39 20.69 18.41
N ASP A 260 2.64 21.04 18.71
CA ASP A 260 3.75 20.95 17.76
C ASP A 260 4.31 19.52 17.60
N LEU A 261 4.36 18.71 18.67
CA LEU A 261 4.95 17.35 18.60
C LEU A 261 4.18 16.39 17.66
N PRO A 262 2.84 16.29 17.70
CA PRO A 262 2.07 15.50 16.73
C PRO A 262 2.30 15.93 15.27
N THR A 263 2.48 17.22 15.04
CA THR A 263 2.69 17.79 13.70
C THR A 263 4.06 17.39 13.16
N ILE A 264 5.11 17.47 13.98
CA ILE A 264 6.47 17.02 13.63
C ILE A 264 6.49 15.51 13.37
N LEU A 265 5.84 14.72 14.22
CA LEU A 265 5.78 13.27 14.02
C LEU A 265 5.03 12.90 12.73
N SER A 266 3.94 13.60 12.42
CA SER A 266 3.23 13.47 11.15
C SER A 266 4.13 13.84 9.96
N PHE A 267 4.88 14.94 10.05
CA PHE A 267 5.84 15.36 9.03
C PHE A 267 6.89 14.28 8.73
N ILE A 268 7.58 13.79 9.78
CA ILE A 268 8.60 12.73 9.65
C ILE A 268 7.99 11.47 9.02
N THR A 269 6.79 11.10 9.46
CA THR A 269 6.10 9.90 8.94
C THR A 269 5.78 10.00 7.46
N ASN A 270 5.33 11.16 6.98
CA ASN A 270 5.05 11.37 5.56
C ASN A 270 6.34 11.36 4.73
N ILE A 271 7.44 11.98 5.22
CA ILE A 271 8.72 11.94 4.50
C ILE A 271 9.25 10.52 4.38
N CYS A 272 9.29 9.78 5.49
CA CYS A 272 9.70 8.37 5.48
C CYS A 272 8.82 7.56 4.52
N TYR A 273 7.50 7.84 4.49
CA TYR A 273 6.58 7.19 3.57
C TYR A 273 6.94 7.45 2.11
N VAL A 274 7.05 8.72 1.71
CA VAL A 274 7.39 9.10 0.33
C VAL A 274 8.72 8.47 -0.10
N ILE A 275 9.76 8.53 0.75
CA ILE A 275 11.07 7.94 0.44
C ILE A 275 10.97 6.43 0.18
N MET A 276 10.26 5.70 1.05
CA MET A 276 10.15 4.25 0.92
C MET A 276 9.25 3.81 -0.24
N ILE A 277 8.17 4.55 -0.53
CA ILE A 277 7.34 4.29 -1.71
C ILE A 277 8.10 4.61 -2.99
N MET A 278 8.88 5.69 -3.03
CA MET A 278 9.75 5.99 -4.18
C MET A 278 10.80 4.89 -4.40
N ALA A 279 11.37 4.33 -3.32
CA ALA A 279 12.25 3.16 -3.42
C ALA A 279 11.53 1.94 -4.03
N ALA A 280 10.28 1.70 -3.65
CA ALA A 280 9.45 0.64 -4.23
C ALA A 280 9.15 0.90 -5.73
N ILE A 281 8.79 2.13 -6.10
CA ILE A 281 8.53 2.54 -7.49
C ILE A 281 9.79 2.35 -8.35
N ILE A 282 10.97 2.79 -7.88
CA ILE A 282 12.25 2.57 -8.57
C ILE A 282 12.52 1.07 -8.73
N GLY A 283 12.22 0.26 -7.72
CA GLY A 283 12.28 -1.20 -7.80
C GLY A 283 11.38 -1.79 -8.89
N ILE A 284 10.16 -1.25 -9.05
CA ILE A 284 9.22 -1.67 -10.11
C ILE A 284 9.77 -1.31 -11.49
N ILE A 285 10.24 -0.07 -11.69
CA ILE A 285 10.79 0.44 -12.95
C ILE A 285 12.02 -0.39 -13.36
N ARG A 286 12.97 -0.62 -12.45
CA ARG A 286 14.16 -1.43 -12.73
C ARG A 286 13.82 -2.85 -13.18
N GLY A 287 12.77 -3.45 -12.61
CA GLY A 287 12.32 -4.78 -13.05
C GLY A 287 11.49 -4.77 -14.33
N GLN A 288 11.14 -3.61 -14.88
CA GLN A 288 10.47 -3.47 -16.18
C GLN A 288 11.42 -3.09 -17.32
N LEU A 289 12.57 -2.47 -17.02
CA LEU A 289 13.58 -2.08 -18.01
C LEU A 289 14.34 -3.26 -18.66
N TYR A 290 14.18 -4.49 -18.15
CA TYR A 290 14.75 -5.67 -18.78
C TYR A 290 13.77 -6.24 -19.81
N PRO A 291 14.20 -6.45 -21.08
CA PRO A 291 13.31 -6.81 -22.18
C PRO A 291 12.55 -8.11 -21.92
N LYS A 292 11.32 -8.15 -22.44
CA LYS A 292 10.35 -9.25 -22.31
C LYS A 292 10.65 -10.43 -23.26
N ASP A 293 11.77 -10.41 -23.97
CA ASP A 293 12.07 -11.30 -25.08
C ASP A 293 12.50 -12.68 -24.58
N ILE A 294 11.51 -13.51 -24.29
CA ILE A 294 11.63 -14.95 -24.43
C ILE A 294 11.02 -15.25 -25.80
N ASN A 295 11.89 -15.44 -26.79
CA ASN A 295 11.52 -15.84 -28.15
C ASN A 295 10.61 -17.07 -28.14
N ASP A 296 9.63 -17.06 -29.04
CA ASP A 296 8.61 -18.07 -29.35
C ASP A 296 9.15 -19.44 -29.81
N THR A 297 10.41 -19.79 -29.57
CA THR A 297 11.02 -21.03 -30.11
C THR A 297 11.24 -22.16 -29.10
N ASP A 298 10.97 -21.95 -27.80
CA ASP A 298 11.03 -23.02 -26.79
C ASP A 298 9.63 -23.29 -26.21
N MET A 299 8.80 -23.99 -26.99
CA MET A 299 7.39 -24.30 -26.69
C MET A 299 7.20 -25.27 -25.50
N THR A 300 8.27 -25.69 -24.83
CA THR A 300 8.23 -26.44 -23.56
C THR A 300 8.57 -25.57 -22.34
N LEU A 301 9.03 -24.33 -22.54
CA LEU A 301 9.43 -23.38 -21.49
C LEU A 301 8.51 -22.15 -21.35
N SER A 302 7.50 -22.03 -22.21
CA SER A 302 6.49 -20.95 -22.22
C SER A 302 5.51 -21.01 -21.03
N THR A 303 5.43 -22.13 -20.32
CA THR A 303 4.52 -22.31 -19.19
C THR A 303 4.98 -21.56 -17.93
N ILE A 304 6.30 -21.29 -17.80
CA ILE A 304 6.89 -20.65 -16.62
C ILE A 304 6.99 -19.12 -16.80
N SER A 305 7.21 -18.64 -18.03
CA SER A 305 7.14 -17.21 -18.36
C SER A 305 5.70 -16.66 -18.34
N ASN A 306 4.70 -17.53 -18.47
CA ASN A 306 3.27 -17.23 -18.27
C ASN A 306 2.85 -17.08 -16.80
N VAL A 307 3.78 -17.17 -15.84
CA VAL A 307 3.60 -16.70 -14.45
C VAL A 307 3.73 -15.15 -14.37
N ARG A 308 3.42 -14.48 -15.49
CA ARG A 308 3.25 -13.03 -15.58
C ARG A 308 1.89 -12.69 -14.99
N TRP A 309 1.85 -11.65 -14.17
CA TRP A 309 0.66 -11.18 -13.43
C TRP A 309 -0.53 -10.72 -14.30
N SER A 310 -0.51 -10.96 -15.62
CA SER A 310 -1.43 -10.37 -16.57
C SER A 310 -1.83 -11.25 -17.76
N GLN A 311 -1.77 -12.59 -17.69
CA GLN A 311 -2.36 -13.43 -18.74
C GLN A 311 -3.35 -14.46 -18.18
N THR A 312 -4.63 -14.19 -18.44
CA THR A 312 -5.67 -15.19 -18.59
C THR A 312 -5.66 -15.65 -20.04
N SER A 313 -5.32 -16.91 -20.31
CA SER A 313 -5.80 -17.60 -21.50
C SER A 313 -6.52 -18.87 -21.08
N ILE A 314 -7.84 -18.82 -21.19
CA ILE A 314 -8.66 -20.01 -21.34
C ILE A 314 -8.34 -20.52 -22.75
N VAL A 315 -7.50 -21.54 -22.87
CA VAL A 315 -7.43 -22.34 -24.09
C VAL A 315 -8.31 -23.55 -23.83
N GLN A 316 -9.52 -23.50 -24.36
CA GLN A 316 -10.42 -24.63 -24.47
C GLN A 316 -9.85 -25.52 -25.57
N THR A 317 -9.02 -26.51 -25.22
CA THR A 317 -8.69 -27.60 -26.12
C THR A 317 -9.90 -28.52 -26.20
N ASN A 318 -10.79 -28.24 -27.15
CA ASN A 318 -11.66 -29.27 -27.70
C ASN A 318 -10.77 -30.20 -28.52
N SER A 319 -10.38 -31.32 -27.91
CA SER A 319 -9.77 -32.42 -28.62
C SER A 319 -10.78 -33.56 -28.72
N THR A 320 -10.75 -34.22 -29.89
CA THR A 320 -11.15 -35.61 -30.15
C THR A 320 -12.62 -35.75 -30.65
N ILE A 321 -12.97 -36.47 -31.73
CA ILE A 321 -12.32 -37.55 -32.51
C ILE A 321 -12.93 -37.57 -33.92
N GLU A 322 -12.11 -37.64 -34.98
CA GLU A 322 -12.50 -38.28 -36.25
C GLU A 322 -12.36 -39.79 -36.08
N THR A 323 -13.48 -40.50 -36.23
CA THR A 323 -13.57 -41.91 -36.68
C THR A 323 -14.80 -42.03 -37.53
#